data_AF-A0A956LIU2-F1
#
_entry.id   AF-A0A956LIU2-F1
#
_cell.length_a   1.000
_cell.length_b   1.000
_cell.length_c   1.000
_cell.angle_alpha   90.00
_cell.angle_beta   90.00
_cell.angle_gamma   90.00
#
_symmetry.space_group_name_H-M   'P 1'
#
loop_
_entity.id
_entity.type
_entity.pdbx_description
1 polymer ?
#
loop_
_entity_poly.entity_id
_entity_poly.type
_entity_poly.pdbx_seq_one_letter_code
_entity_poly.pdbx_strand_id
1 'polypeptide(L)'
;MRGPPSTFWGKLSLEANTWHPLADHCADVAACCEALLSTTLLNQRLARVGGLERLDEVQVARLSVLAALHDVGKFNSGFQRRA
;
A
#
# COMPACT_ATOMS: atom_id res chain seq x y z
N MET A 1 -7.97 -10.65 -9.72
CA MET A 1 -9.03 -11.70 -9.74
C MET A 1 -10.05 -11.40 -10.84
N ARG A 2 -10.67 -12.44 -11.42
CA ARG A 2 -11.78 -12.31 -12.39
C ARG A 2 -13.10 -12.69 -11.70
N GLY A 3 -14.21 -12.09 -12.12
CA GLY A 3 -15.55 -12.34 -11.56
C GLY A 3 -15.89 -11.41 -10.38
N PRO A 4 -16.99 -11.68 -9.65
CA PRO A 4 -17.43 -10.83 -8.55
C PRO A 4 -16.46 -10.88 -7.36
N PRO A 5 -16.31 -9.77 -6.58
CA PRO A 5 -15.55 -9.77 -5.35
C PRO A 5 -16.07 -10.77 -4.32
N SER A 6 -15.18 -11.60 -3.77
CA SER A 6 -15.47 -12.56 -2.69
C SER A 6 -14.95 -12.11 -1.31
N THR A 7 -14.23 -10.99 -1.27
CA THR A 7 -13.78 -10.28 -0.06
C THR A 7 -13.69 -8.78 -0.36
N PHE A 8 -13.10 -8.00 0.55
CA PHE A 8 -12.87 -6.57 0.37
C PHE A 8 -12.01 -6.29 -0.87
N TRP A 9 -12.53 -5.46 -1.79
CA TRP A 9 -11.79 -5.05 -2.98
C TRP A 9 -11.06 -3.71 -2.73
N GLY A 10 -9.83 -3.61 -3.25
CA GLY A 10 -9.06 -2.37 -3.29
C GLY A 10 -9.08 -1.69 -4.67
N LYS A 11 -9.27 -2.50 -5.72
CA LYS A 11 -9.51 -2.09 -7.11
C LYS A 11 -10.64 -2.94 -7.69
N LEU A 12 -11.51 -2.34 -8.48
CA LEU A 12 -12.62 -3.00 -9.15
C LEU A 12 -12.79 -2.40 -10.55
N SER A 13 -12.98 -3.26 -11.55
CA SER A 13 -13.33 -2.89 -12.92
C SER A 13 -14.53 -3.72 -13.35
N LEU A 14 -15.69 -3.07 -13.46
CA LEU A 14 -16.94 -3.70 -13.90
C LEU A 14 -16.88 -4.07 -15.39
N GLU A 15 -16.30 -3.19 -16.22
CA GLU A 15 -16.12 -3.43 -17.65
C GLU A 15 -15.25 -4.66 -17.93
N ALA A 16 -14.13 -4.79 -17.23
CA ALA A 16 -13.24 -5.94 -17.39
C ALA A 16 -13.66 -7.16 -16.55
N ASN A 17 -14.70 -7.03 -15.71
CA ASN A 17 -15.10 -8.04 -14.73
C ASN A 17 -13.91 -8.55 -13.89
N THR A 18 -13.12 -7.61 -13.37
CA THR A 18 -11.93 -7.91 -12.55
C THR A 18 -11.88 -7.08 -11.28
N TRP A 19 -11.20 -7.62 -10.27
CA TRP A 19 -10.96 -6.93 -9.01
C TRP A 19 -9.63 -7.35 -8.39
N HIS A 20 -9.08 -6.51 -7.53
CA HIS A 20 -7.88 -6.79 -6.74
C HIS A 20 -8.24 -6.73 -5.25
N PRO A 21 -7.95 -7.77 -4.44
CA PRO A 21 -8.20 -7.74 -3.01
C PRO A 21 -7.54 -6.55 -2.34
N LEU A 22 -8.22 -5.97 -1.37
CA LEU A 22 -7.72 -4.79 -0.66
C LEU A 22 -6.43 -5.09 0.11
N ALA A 23 -6.37 -6.24 0.79
CA ALA A 23 -5.17 -6.67 1.51
C ALA A 23 -3.97 -6.81 0.56
N ASP A 24 -4.16 -7.42 -0.60
CA ASP A 24 -3.12 -7.57 -1.62
C ASP A 24 -2.67 -6.21 -2.16
N HIS A 25 -3.61 -5.30 -2.45
CA HIS A 25 -3.26 -3.93 -2.85
C HIS A 25 -2.43 -3.20 -1.80
N CYS A 26 -2.79 -3.32 -0.53
CA CYS A 26 -2.02 -2.75 0.58
C CYS A 26 -0.62 -3.37 0.69
N ALA A 27 -0.49 -4.68 0.48
CA ALA A 27 0.80 -5.37 0.47
C ALA A 27 1.68 -4.93 -0.71
N ASP A 28 1.10 -4.77 -1.91
CA ASP A 28 1.82 -4.24 -3.09
C ASP A 28 2.41 -2.86 -2.80
N VAL A 29 1.63 -1.97 -2.14
CA VAL A 29 2.09 -0.63 -1.79
C VAL A 29 3.18 -0.67 -0.70
N ALA A 30 3.06 -1.56 0.28
CA ALA A 30 4.09 -1.76 1.30
C ALA A 30 5.42 -2.21 0.67
N ALA A 31 5.36 -3.20 -0.22
CA ALA A 31 6.52 -3.73 -0.93
C ALA A 31 7.15 -2.67 -1.85
N CYS A 32 6.33 -1.87 -2.55
CA CYS A 32 6.82 -0.73 -3.32
C CYS A 32 7.57 0.28 -2.44
N CYS A 33 7.01 0.63 -1.26
CA CYS A 33 7.64 1.56 -0.33
C CYS A 33 8.99 1.02 0.17
N GLU A 34 9.02 -0.24 0.60
CA GLU A 34 10.25 -0.91 1.06
C GLU A 34 11.31 -0.93 -0.04
N ALA A 35 10.95 -1.31 -1.27
CA ALA A 35 11.87 -1.35 -2.39
C ALA A 35 12.45 0.04 -2.71
N LEU A 36 11.60 1.08 -2.72
CA LEU A 36 12.04 2.45 -2.95
C LEU A 36 12.99 2.95 -1.86
N LEU A 37 12.68 2.67 -0.59
CA LEU A 37 13.52 3.05 0.55
C LEU A 37 14.76 2.16 0.73
N SER A 38 14.83 1.01 0.08
CA SER A 38 16.00 0.11 0.20
C SER A 38 16.97 0.27 -0.96
N THR A 39 16.48 0.63 -2.15
CA THR A 39 17.25 0.57 -3.39
C THR A 39 17.53 1.92 -4.05
N THR A 40 16.97 3.02 -3.54
CA THR A 40 17.09 4.34 -4.16
C THR A 40 17.56 5.44 -3.19
N LEU A 41 17.87 6.63 -3.75
CA LEU A 41 18.21 7.83 -2.98
C LEU A 41 17.06 8.33 -2.08
N LEU A 42 15.84 7.81 -2.23
CA LEU A 42 14.70 8.23 -1.42
C LEU A 42 14.90 7.96 0.07
N ASN A 43 15.66 6.92 0.44
CA ASN A 43 16.01 6.65 1.84
C ASN A 43 16.67 7.86 2.51
N GLN A 44 17.81 8.28 1.95
CA GLN A 44 18.62 9.38 2.50
C GLN A 44 17.86 10.71 2.42
N ARG A 45 17.12 10.94 1.34
CA ARG A 45 16.32 12.15 1.18
C ARG A 45 15.22 12.26 2.24
N LEU A 46 14.49 11.17 2.50
CA LEU A 46 13.45 11.13 3.53
C LEU A 46 14.07 11.19 4.95
N ALA A 47 15.17 10.47 5.19
CA ALA A 47 15.92 10.53 6.44
C ALA A 47 16.30 11.97 6.79
N ARG A 48 16.78 12.74 5.80
CA ARG A 48 17.22 14.11 5.99
C ARG A 48 16.11 15.05 6.45
N VAL A 49 14.87 14.83 6.00
CA VAL A 49 13.70 15.60 6.48
C VAL A 49 13.49 15.39 7.98
N GLY A 50 13.79 14.19 8.49
CA GLY A 50 13.75 13.86 9.91
C GLY A 50 15.03 14.16 10.69
N GLY A 51 16.01 14.86 10.09
CA GLY A 51 17.30 15.16 10.74
C GLY A 51 18.26 13.97 10.83
N LEU A 52 17.98 12.88 10.10
CA LEU A 52 18.81 11.68 10.05
C LEU A 52 19.67 11.68 8.80
N GLU A 53 20.75 10.90 8.80
CA GLU A 53 21.58 10.66 7.62
C GLU A 53 20.98 9.59 6.70
N ARG A 54 20.45 8.51 7.31
CA ARG A 54 19.86 7.36 6.63
C ARG A 54 18.79 6.73 7.52
N LEU A 55 17.79 6.12 6.91
CA LEU A 55 16.84 5.27 7.63
C LEU A 55 17.45 3.90 7.89
N ASP A 56 17.33 3.41 9.11
CA ASP A 56 17.64 2.01 9.44
C ASP A 56 16.53 1.05 8.96
N GLU A 57 16.80 -0.25 9.03
CA GLU A 57 15.90 -1.30 8.58
C GLU A 57 14.54 -1.29 9.32
N VAL A 58 14.55 -0.94 10.62
CA VAL A 58 13.33 -0.87 11.44
C VAL A 58 12.48 0.32 11.02
N GLN A 59 13.09 1.46 10.74
CA GLN A 59 12.42 2.66 10.24
C GLN A 59 11.82 2.43 8.86
N VAL A 60 12.56 1.76 7.95
CA VAL A 60 12.02 1.36 6.64
C VAL A 60 10.82 0.44 6.82
N ALA A 61 10.92 -0.62 7.62
CA ALA A 61 9.81 -1.56 7.85
C ALA A 61 8.57 -0.85 8.42
N ARG A 62 8.75 0.06 9.38
CA ARG A 62 7.63 0.84 9.95
C ARG A 62 6.97 1.77 8.92
N LEU A 63 7.76 2.43 8.09
CA LEU A 63 7.22 3.28 7.02
C LEU A 63 6.48 2.46 5.97
N SER A 64 6.96 1.26 5.62
CA SER A 64 6.27 0.34 4.73
C SER A 64 4.92 -0.11 5.30
N VAL A 65 4.84 -0.37 6.62
CA VAL A 65 3.56 -0.66 7.30
C VAL A 65 2.62 0.55 7.23
N LEU A 66 3.11 1.76 7.47
CA LEU A 66 2.29 2.97 7.35
C LEU A 66 1.77 3.18 5.92
N ALA A 67 2.59 2.89 4.90
CA ALA A 67 2.18 2.91 3.51
C ALA A 67 1.11 1.84 3.20
N ALA A 68 1.23 0.64 3.77
CA ALA A 68 0.21 -0.41 3.67
C ALA A 68 -1.16 0.07 4.19
N LEU A 69 -1.15 0.87 5.25
CA LEU A 69 -2.37 1.38 5.90
C LEU A 69 -3.02 2.57 5.17
N HIS A 70 -2.44 3.10 4.09
CA HIS A 70 -2.96 4.30 3.41
C HIS A 70 -4.43 4.14 2.96
N ASP A 71 -4.82 2.92 2.57
CA ASP A 71 -6.15 2.57 2.06
C ASP A 71 -6.99 1.76 3.07
N VAL A 72 -6.60 1.71 4.35
CA VAL A 72 -7.32 0.94 5.38
C VAL A 72 -8.80 1.37 5.50
N GLY A 73 -9.11 2.63 5.18
CA GLY A 73 -10.49 3.13 5.12
C GLY A 73 -11.38 2.42 4.10
N LYS A 74 -10.80 1.73 3.10
CA LYS A 74 -11.57 0.97 2.10
C LYS A 74 -12.20 -0.30 2.66
N PHE A 75 -11.78 -0.78 3.84
CA PHE A 75 -12.50 -1.84 4.55
C PHE A 75 -13.88 -1.37 5.05
N ASN A 76 -14.16 -0.06 5.04
CA ASN A 76 -15.44 0.48 5.44
C ASN A 76 -16.56 0.08 4.45
N SER A 77 -17.72 -0.27 4.98
CA SER A 77 -18.89 -0.68 4.19
C SER A 77 -19.37 0.41 3.21
N GLY A 78 -19.20 1.70 3.54
CA GLY A 78 -19.52 2.82 2.65
C GLY A 78 -18.62 2.91 1.41
N PHE A 79 -17.40 2.38 1.48
CA PHE A 79 -16.55 2.21 0.30
C PHE A 79 -16.93 0.95 -0.48
N GLN A 80 -17.07 -0.19 0.21
CA GLN A 80 -17.33 -1.49 -0.44
C GLN A 80 -18.67 -1.55 -1.18
N ARG A 81 -19.70 -0.79 -0.75
CA ARG A 81 -21.00 -0.68 -1.42
C ARG A 81 -21.00 0.15 -2.72
N ARG A 82 -19.83 0.60 -3.19
CA ARG A 82 -19.67 1.30 -4.47
C ARG A 82 -19.44 0.36 -5.65
N ALA A 83 -19.41 -0.95 -5.40
CA ALA A 83 -19.33 -1.99 -6.41
C ALA A 83 -20.57 -2.03 -7.31
#